data_AF-A0A6M1YPZ3-F1
#
_entry.id   AF-A0A6M1YPZ3-F1
#
_cell.length_a   1.000
_cell.length_b   1.000
_cell.length_c   1.000
_cell.angle_alpha   90.00
_cell.angle_beta   90.00
_cell.angle_gamma   90.00
#
_symmetry.space_group_name_H-M   'P 1'
#
loop_
_entity.id
_entity.type
_entity.pdbx_description
1 polymer ?
#
loop_
_entity_poly.entity_id
_entity_poly.type
_entity_poly.pdbx_seq_one_letter_code
_entity_poly.pdbx_strand_id
1 'polypeptide(L)'
;IKQAHEMGCVAVGATIYFGSKESNRQIIEVAKAFEHAHELGMATILWCYLRNSAFKVGDTDYHASADLTGQANHLGVTIQADIIKQKLPTNNGGYKAVKFGKYSDKMYTELSSDHPIDLCRYQVINNYMGRIGLINSGGASGENDLAQATETAVINKRAGGMGLILGRKAFQRPVKEGVEIINSVQDVYLCKEVTIA
;
A
#
# COMPACT_ATOMS: atom_id res chain seq x y z
N ILE A 1 -8.51 7.07 -20.00
CA ILE A 1 -8.25 8.33 -19.26
C ILE A 1 -9.27 9.40 -19.65
N LYS A 2 -9.25 9.92 -20.88
CA LYS A 2 -10.25 10.89 -21.38
C LYS A 2 -11.71 10.52 -21.05
N GLN A 3 -12.14 9.29 -21.30
CA GLN A 3 -13.49 8.84 -20.95
C GLN A 3 -13.78 8.93 -19.45
N ALA A 4 -12.82 8.60 -18.58
CA ALA A 4 -13.00 8.72 -17.12
C ALA A 4 -13.13 10.19 -16.70
N HIS A 5 -12.34 11.08 -17.30
CA HIS A 5 -12.47 12.52 -17.10
C HIS A 5 -13.86 13.02 -17.54
N GLU A 6 -14.32 12.62 -18.73
CA GLU A 6 -15.65 12.99 -19.27
C GLU A 6 -16.82 12.47 -18.42
N MET A 7 -16.63 11.34 -17.72
CA MET A 7 -17.58 10.80 -16.74
C MET A 7 -17.56 11.55 -15.39
N GLY A 8 -16.64 12.50 -15.19
CA GLY A 8 -16.48 13.23 -13.94
C GLY A 8 -15.68 12.49 -12.87
N CYS A 9 -14.89 11.47 -13.22
CA CYS A 9 -13.97 10.85 -12.27
C CYS A 9 -12.91 11.86 -11.82
N VAL A 10 -12.68 11.98 -10.52
CA VAL A 10 -11.64 12.86 -9.94
C VAL A 10 -10.24 12.23 -9.94
N ALA A 11 -10.18 10.92 -10.16
CA ALA A 11 -8.94 10.15 -10.13
C ALA A 11 -8.99 8.93 -11.06
N VAL A 12 -7.82 8.42 -11.44
CA VAL A 12 -7.65 7.13 -12.10
C VAL A 12 -6.79 6.20 -11.25
N GLY A 13 -7.17 4.92 -11.26
CA GLY A 13 -6.46 3.86 -10.55
C GLY A 13 -5.82 2.88 -11.51
N ALA A 14 -4.60 2.41 -11.20
CA ALA A 14 -3.94 1.34 -11.93
C ALA A 14 -3.27 0.34 -11.00
N THR A 15 -3.01 -0.88 -11.47
CA THR A 15 -2.27 -1.90 -10.72
C THR A 15 -1.04 -2.32 -11.51
N ILE A 16 0.11 -2.33 -10.83
CA ILE A 16 1.33 -2.96 -11.32
C ILE A 16 1.63 -4.15 -10.41
N TYR A 17 1.96 -5.28 -11.04
CA TYR A 17 2.43 -6.49 -10.40
C TYR A 17 3.95 -6.56 -10.48
N PHE A 18 4.64 -5.85 -9.58
CA PHE A 18 6.09 -5.78 -9.52
C PHE A 18 6.73 -7.15 -9.30
N GLY A 19 7.73 -7.47 -10.11
CA GLY A 19 8.38 -8.79 -10.15
C GLY A 19 7.70 -9.80 -11.08
N SER A 20 6.54 -9.49 -11.67
CA SER A 20 5.92 -10.35 -12.69
C SER A 20 6.59 -10.17 -14.06
N LYS A 21 6.42 -11.15 -14.96
CA LYS A 21 6.93 -11.09 -16.34
C LYS A 21 6.45 -9.84 -17.09
N GLU A 22 5.22 -9.41 -16.81
CA GLU A 22 4.57 -8.27 -17.47
C GLU A 22 4.89 -6.91 -16.83
N SER A 23 5.62 -6.90 -15.70
CA SER A 23 5.82 -5.68 -14.90
C SER A 23 6.44 -4.52 -15.70
N ASN A 24 7.42 -4.79 -16.57
CA ASN A 24 8.03 -3.75 -17.41
C ASN A 24 7.01 -3.06 -18.33
N ARG A 25 6.12 -3.85 -18.96
CA ARG A 25 5.04 -3.33 -19.81
C ARG A 25 4.06 -2.50 -19.00
N GLN A 26 3.62 -3.03 -17.85
CA GLN A 26 2.70 -2.35 -16.95
C GLN A 26 3.26 -1.00 -16.47
N ILE A 27 4.55 -0.94 -16.12
CA ILE A 27 5.22 0.30 -15.71
C ILE A 27 5.13 1.36 -16.82
N ILE A 28 5.45 0.99 -18.05
CA ILE A 28 5.41 1.92 -19.20
C ILE A 28 3.98 2.38 -19.50
N GLU A 29 3.03 1.45 -19.55
CA GLU A 29 1.62 1.76 -19.85
C GLU A 29 1.01 2.64 -18.77
N VAL A 30 1.27 2.36 -17.50
CA VAL A 30 0.75 3.13 -16.36
C VAL A 30 1.39 4.52 -16.30
N ALA A 31 2.71 4.64 -16.51
CA ALA A 31 3.38 5.93 -16.52
C ALA A 31 2.77 6.90 -17.56
N LYS A 32 2.54 6.42 -18.79
CA LYS A 32 1.87 7.20 -19.85
C LYS A 32 0.43 7.56 -19.48
N ALA A 33 -0.29 6.62 -18.86
CA ALA A 33 -1.68 6.84 -18.45
C ALA A 33 -1.79 7.87 -17.32
N PHE A 34 -0.84 7.89 -16.39
CA PHE A 34 -0.78 8.83 -15.28
C PHE A 34 -0.37 10.23 -15.76
N GLU A 35 0.59 10.33 -16.68
CA GLU A 35 0.94 11.59 -17.34
C GLU A 35 -0.27 12.23 -18.01
N HIS A 36 -1.01 11.44 -18.79
CA HIS A 36 -2.23 11.95 -19.42
C HIS A 36 -3.35 12.26 -18.41
N ALA A 37 -3.38 11.61 -17.25
CA ALA A 37 -4.34 11.95 -16.19
C ALA A 37 -4.00 13.30 -15.54
N HIS A 38 -2.71 13.56 -15.30
CA HIS A 38 -2.21 14.84 -14.79
C HIS A 38 -2.45 15.98 -15.77
N GLU A 39 -2.30 15.78 -17.08
CA GLU A 39 -2.67 16.76 -18.11
C GLU A 39 -4.15 17.19 -18.04
N LEU A 40 -5.02 16.29 -17.56
CA LEU A 40 -6.46 16.55 -17.38
C LEU A 40 -6.82 16.96 -15.93
N GLY A 41 -5.83 17.18 -15.06
CA GLY A 41 -6.05 17.59 -13.66
C GLY A 41 -6.64 16.49 -12.77
N MET A 42 -6.54 15.22 -13.15
CA MET A 42 -7.03 14.09 -12.35
C MET A 42 -5.93 13.56 -11.42
N ALA A 43 -6.30 13.13 -10.21
CA ALA A 43 -5.39 12.43 -9.33
C ALA A 43 -5.12 10.99 -9.80
N THR A 44 -4.02 10.40 -9.34
CA THR A 44 -3.60 9.04 -9.72
C THR A 44 -3.35 8.17 -8.50
N ILE A 45 -3.84 6.93 -8.55
CA ILE A 45 -3.73 5.97 -7.45
C ILE A 45 -3.11 4.69 -7.98
N LEU A 46 -1.95 4.30 -7.44
CA LEU A 46 -1.21 3.13 -7.91
C LEU A 46 -1.15 2.01 -6.88
N TRP A 47 -1.73 0.87 -7.25
CA TRP A 47 -1.56 -0.37 -6.53
C TRP A 47 -0.21 -1.00 -6.89
N CYS A 48 0.71 -1.03 -5.92
CA CYS A 48 2.09 -1.48 -6.12
C CYS A 48 2.30 -2.92 -5.66
N TYR A 49 1.53 -3.88 -6.17
CA TYR A 49 1.59 -5.24 -5.63
C TYR A 49 2.80 -6.03 -6.10
N LEU A 50 3.41 -6.79 -5.20
CA LEU A 50 4.41 -7.78 -5.56
C LEU A 50 3.74 -9.01 -6.19
N ARG A 51 4.41 -9.61 -7.18
CA ARG A 51 3.99 -10.88 -7.79
C ARG A 51 5.19 -11.60 -8.39
N ASN A 52 5.78 -12.52 -7.64
CA ASN A 52 6.80 -13.43 -8.16
C ASN A 52 6.88 -14.68 -7.28
N SER A 53 6.92 -15.87 -7.87
CA SER A 53 7.06 -17.12 -7.09
C SER A 53 8.37 -17.17 -6.29
N ALA A 54 9.42 -16.49 -6.75
CA ALA A 54 10.70 -16.38 -6.05
C ALA A 54 10.62 -15.61 -4.72
N PHE A 55 9.53 -14.87 -4.46
CA PHE A 55 9.30 -14.22 -3.17
C PHE A 55 8.79 -15.19 -2.10
N LYS A 56 8.60 -16.47 -2.42
CA LYS A 56 8.41 -17.54 -1.45
C LYS A 56 9.74 -18.27 -1.28
N VAL A 57 10.32 -18.21 -0.09
CA VAL A 57 11.62 -18.80 0.23
C VAL A 57 11.45 -19.72 1.43
N GLY A 58 11.65 -21.02 1.23
CA GLY A 58 11.25 -22.03 2.21
C GLY A 58 9.75 -21.94 2.50
N ASP A 59 9.39 -21.91 3.79
CA ASP A 59 8.00 -21.81 4.24
C ASP A 59 7.50 -20.36 4.40
N THR A 60 8.33 -19.37 4.07
CA THR A 60 7.99 -17.95 4.28
C THR A 60 7.60 -17.27 2.97
N ASP A 61 6.47 -16.54 3.01
CA ASP A 61 6.01 -15.67 1.92
C ASP A 61 6.43 -14.21 2.17
N TYR A 62 7.31 -13.66 1.32
CA TYR A 62 7.82 -12.30 1.40
C TYR A 62 7.05 -11.29 0.50
N HIS A 63 5.91 -11.65 -0.09
CA HIS A 63 5.10 -10.71 -0.88
C HIS A 63 4.56 -9.52 -0.08
N ALA A 64 4.56 -9.60 1.25
CA ALA A 64 4.18 -8.52 2.16
C ALA A 64 5.38 -8.04 3.00
N SER A 65 6.61 -8.29 2.55
CA SER A 65 7.80 -7.82 3.27
C SER A 65 7.97 -6.32 3.12
N ALA A 66 8.27 -5.63 4.22
CA ALA A 66 8.38 -4.18 4.27
C ALA A 66 9.43 -3.64 3.29
N ASP A 67 10.57 -4.32 3.15
CA ASP A 67 11.65 -3.94 2.23
C ASP A 67 11.28 -4.12 0.75
N LEU A 68 10.75 -5.30 0.35
CA LEU A 68 10.36 -5.51 -1.05
C LEU A 68 9.17 -4.65 -1.46
N THR A 69 8.17 -4.52 -0.58
CA THR A 69 7.00 -3.67 -0.86
C THR A 69 7.37 -2.20 -0.86
N GLY A 70 8.31 -1.77 -0.01
CA GLY A 70 8.89 -0.42 -0.03
C GLY A 70 9.50 -0.08 -1.38
N GLN A 71 10.26 -1.00 -1.98
CA GLN A 71 10.83 -0.79 -3.31
C GLN A 71 9.78 -0.65 -4.40
N ALA A 72 8.72 -1.48 -4.37
CA ALA A 72 7.61 -1.36 -5.32
C ALA A 72 6.91 -0.01 -5.17
N ASN A 73 6.72 0.44 -3.93
CA ASN A 73 6.15 1.75 -3.66
C ASN A 73 7.04 2.89 -4.20
N HIS A 74 8.35 2.83 -3.97
CA HIS A 74 9.29 3.83 -4.47
C HIS A 74 9.24 3.93 -5.99
N LEU A 75 9.23 2.79 -6.70
CA LEU A 75 9.06 2.77 -8.16
C LEU A 75 7.73 3.42 -8.58
N GLY A 76 6.64 3.12 -7.86
CA GLY A 76 5.34 3.74 -8.10
C GLY A 76 5.37 5.27 -7.97
N VAL A 77 6.06 5.78 -6.96
CA VAL A 77 6.25 7.23 -6.75
C VAL A 77 7.00 7.88 -7.92
N THR A 78 7.95 7.18 -8.54
CA THR A 78 8.72 7.74 -9.67
C THR A 78 7.91 7.84 -10.97
N ILE A 79 6.74 7.21 -11.05
CA ILE A 79 5.88 7.21 -12.25
C ILE A 79 4.56 7.95 -12.02
N GLN A 80 4.66 9.09 -11.32
CA GLN A 80 3.60 10.08 -11.15
C GLN A 80 2.39 9.62 -10.32
N ALA A 81 2.52 8.59 -9.48
CA ALA A 81 1.48 8.26 -8.53
C ALA A 81 1.32 9.37 -7.47
N ASP A 82 0.10 9.86 -7.26
CA ASP A 82 -0.24 10.80 -6.17
C ASP A 82 -0.51 10.05 -4.85
N ILE A 83 -1.04 8.82 -4.97
CA ILE A 83 -1.30 7.93 -3.84
C ILE A 83 -0.82 6.52 -4.19
N ILE A 84 -0.03 5.93 -3.30
CA ILE A 84 0.38 4.53 -3.35
C ILE A 84 -0.56 3.68 -2.52
N LYS A 85 -1.01 2.58 -3.13
CA LYS A 85 -1.78 1.53 -2.48
C LYS A 85 -0.95 0.26 -2.34
N GLN A 86 -0.79 -0.20 -1.10
CA GLN A 86 -0.02 -1.40 -0.78
C GLN A 86 -0.74 -2.27 0.26
N LYS A 87 -0.38 -3.55 0.35
CA LYS A 87 -0.77 -4.39 1.50
C LYS A 87 -0.04 -3.93 2.77
N LEU A 88 -0.67 -4.09 3.94
CA LEU A 88 0.05 -3.89 5.19
C LEU A 88 1.19 -4.92 5.28
N PRO A 89 2.42 -4.51 5.64
CA PRO A 89 3.53 -5.44 5.71
C PRO A 89 3.40 -6.34 6.94
N THR A 90 3.77 -7.61 6.78
CA THR A 90 3.65 -8.62 7.86
C THR A 90 5.00 -9.22 8.25
N ASN A 91 6.07 -8.92 7.50
CA ASN A 91 7.43 -9.34 7.77
C ASN A 91 8.42 -8.35 7.13
N ASN A 92 9.72 -8.65 7.25
CA ASN A 92 10.81 -7.90 6.63
C ASN A 92 11.91 -8.88 6.14
N GLY A 93 12.96 -8.35 5.52
CA GLY A 93 14.13 -9.15 5.13
C GLY A 93 13.92 -9.92 3.83
N GLY A 94 12.97 -9.49 2.99
CA GLY A 94 12.75 -10.10 1.70
C GLY A 94 14.01 -10.06 0.82
N TYR A 95 14.77 -8.96 0.82
CA TYR A 95 16.03 -8.90 0.06
C TYR A 95 17.08 -9.93 0.51
N LYS A 96 17.21 -10.15 1.83
CA LYS A 96 18.08 -11.18 2.40
C LYS A 96 17.66 -12.58 1.95
N ALA A 97 16.36 -12.86 2.03
CA ALA A 97 15.81 -14.17 1.70
C ALA A 97 15.92 -14.51 0.21
N VAL A 98 15.56 -13.56 -0.66
CA VAL A 98 15.58 -13.76 -2.12
C VAL A 98 16.97 -13.63 -2.73
N LYS A 99 17.94 -13.13 -1.95
CA LYS A 99 19.35 -12.88 -2.36
C LYS A 99 19.45 -12.03 -3.63
N PHE A 100 18.57 -11.04 -3.76
CA PHE A 100 18.52 -10.11 -4.87
C PHE A 100 18.22 -8.70 -4.35
N GLY A 101 18.74 -7.68 -5.04
CA GLY A 101 18.62 -6.29 -4.61
C GLY A 101 19.78 -5.81 -3.73
N LYS A 102 19.72 -4.54 -3.34
CA LYS A 102 20.71 -3.91 -2.45
C LYS A 102 20.06 -3.62 -1.11
N TYR A 103 20.74 -4.00 -0.04
CA TYR A 103 20.33 -3.71 1.32
C TYR A 103 21.55 -3.47 2.20
N SER A 104 21.32 -2.83 3.33
CA SER A 104 22.28 -2.74 4.44
C SER A 104 21.75 -3.54 5.61
N ASP A 105 22.61 -4.23 6.35
CA ASP A 105 22.19 -4.95 7.56
C ASP A 105 21.50 -4.04 8.57
N LYS A 106 21.90 -2.76 8.60
CA LYS A 106 21.29 -1.71 9.44
C LYS A 106 19.80 -1.55 9.22
N MET A 107 19.28 -1.84 8.02
CA MET A 107 17.84 -1.81 7.74
C MET A 107 17.04 -2.73 8.66
N TYR A 108 17.68 -3.80 9.16
CA TYR A 108 17.05 -4.84 9.96
C TYR A 108 17.52 -4.85 11.42
N THR A 109 18.61 -4.14 11.74
CA THR A 109 19.20 -4.14 13.10
C THR A 109 19.11 -2.80 13.81
N GLU A 110 19.12 -1.68 13.07
CA GLU A 110 19.18 -0.32 13.65
C GLU A 110 18.01 0.57 13.22
N LEU A 111 17.51 0.39 11.99
CA LEU A 111 16.60 1.36 11.34
C LEU A 111 15.13 0.89 11.28
N SER A 112 14.85 -0.34 11.68
CA SER A 112 13.51 -0.91 11.78
C SER A 112 13.50 -2.01 12.84
N SER A 113 12.32 -2.25 13.42
CA SER A 113 12.06 -3.44 14.24
C SER A 113 10.99 -4.32 13.59
N ASP A 114 10.64 -5.43 14.24
CA ASP A 114 9.51 -6.28 13.86
C ASP A 114 8.15 -5.70 14.29
N HIS A 115 8.13 -4.54 14.96
CA HIS A 115 6.88 -3.90 15.36
C HIS A 115 6.08 -3.47 14.11
N PRO A 116 4.78 -3.77 14.00
CA PRO A 116 3.99 -3.51 12.78
C PRO A 116 4.01 -2.05 12.32
N ILE A 117 4.05 -1.11 13.25
CA ILE A 117 4.18 0.33 12.95
C ILE A 117 5.52 0.63 12.27
N ASP A 118 6.62 0.01 12.69
CA ASP A 118 7.94 0.25 12.10
C ASP A 118 8.03 -0.35 10.69
N LEU A 119 7.46 -1.55 10.50
CA LEU A 119 7.34 -2.18 9.18
C LEU A 119 6.51 -1.32 8.21
N CYS A 120 5.37 -0.81 8.66
CA CYS A 120 4.55 0.10 7.86
C CYS A 120 5.26 1.44 7.60
N ARG A 121 5.98 1.98 8.59
CA ARG A 121 6.77 3.21 8.43
C ARG A 121 7.86 3.04 7.38
N TYR A 122 8.46 1.86 7.28
CA TYR A 122 9.41 1.55 6.22
C TYR A 122 8.80 1.71 4.82
N GLN A 123 7.53 1.32 4.62
CA GLN A 123 6.80 1.59 3.38
C GLN A 123 6.58 3.10 3.16
N VAL A 124 6.20 3.84 4.21
CA VAL A 124 5.96 5.30 4.15
C VAL A 124 7.23 6.07 3.76
N ILE A 125 8.38 5.69 4.31
CA ILE A 125 9.68 6.31 4.01
C ILE A 125 9.99 6.22 2.50
N ASN A 126 9.69 5.07 1.88
CA ASN A 126 9.87 4.85 0.45
C ASN A 126 8.92 5.68 -0.43
N ASN A 127 7.92 6.33 0.17
CA ASN A 127 7.04 7.28 -0.49
C ASN A 127 7.49 8.74 -0.28
N TYR A 128 8.81 8.96 -0.24
CA TYR A 128 9.42 10.25 0.11
C TYR A 128 8.93 10.78 1.47
N MET A 129 9.05 9.95 2.51
CA MET A 129 8.63 10.29 3.88
C MET A 129 7.14 10.65 3.97
N GLY A 130 6.29 10.02 3.15
CA GLY A 130 4.85 10.27 3.10
C GLY A 130 4.42 11.48 2.26
N ARG A 131 5.34 12.16 1.56
CA ARG A 131 4.99 13.22 0.60
C ARG A 131 4.04 12.69 -0.48
N ILE A 132 4.27 11.47 -0.94
CA ILE A 132 3.27 10.72 -1.71
C ILE A 132 2.53 9.81 -0.76
N GLY A 133 1.21 9.87 -0.79
CA GLY A 133 0.39 9.22 0.21
C GLY A 133 0.51 7.71 0.23
N LEU A 134 0.63 7.09 1.41
CA LEU A 134 0.48 5.64 1.55
C LEU A 134 -0.89 5.31 2.12
N ILE A 135 -1.62 4.46 1.39
CA ILE A 135 -2.82 3.81 1.91
C ILE A 135 -2.65 2.28 1.93
N ASN A 136 -3.03 1.62 3.03
CA ASN A 136 -2.94 0.16 3.13
C ASN A 136 -4.27 -0.54 2.82
N SER A 137 -4.23 -1.75 2.25
CA SER A 137 -5.45 -2.55 1.99
C SER A 137 -6.15 -2.93 3.29
N GLY A 138 -7.49 -2.97 3.27
CA GLY A 138 -8.25 -3.58 4.36
C GLY A 138 -7.96 -5.07 4.55
N GLY A 139 -7.41 -5.77 3.55
CA GLY A 139 -7.19 -7.22 3.63
C GLY A 139 -8.39 -8.04 3.15
N ALA A 140 -8.33 -9.36 3.38
CA ALA A 140 -9.43 -10.27 3.08
C ALA A 140 -10.58 -10.12 4.09
N SER A 141 -11.80 -10.46 3.67
CA SER A 141 -12.96 -10.55 4.58
C SER A 141 -12.88 -11.89 5.34
N GLY A 142 -13.19 -11.88 6.64
CA GLY A 142 -13.12 -13.05 7.50
C GLY A 142 -13.72 -12.78 8.88
N GLU A 143 -13.39 -13.60 9.87
CA GLU A 143 -13.82 -13.31 11.24
C GLU A 143 -13.15 -12.03 11.75
N ASN A 144 -13.87 -11.23 12.55
CA ASN A 144 -13.38 -9.99 13.17
C ASN A 144 -12.96 -8.87 12.20
N ASP A 145 -13.68 -8.72 11.08
CA ASP A 145 -13.41 -7.68 10.08
C ASP A 145 -13.32 -6.26 10.67
N LEU A 146 -14.19 -5.92 11.62
CA LEU A 146 -14.20 -4.64 12.31
C LEU A 146 -12.87 -4.41 13.04
N ALA A 147 -12.48 -5.32 13.94
CA ALA A 147 -11.25 -5.19 14.72
C ALA A 147 -10.01 -5.12 13.83
N GLN A 148 -9.93 -5.96 12.79
CA GLN A 148 -8.80 -5.98 11.86
C GLN A 148 -8.70 -4.71 11.01
N ALA A 149 -9.83 -4.14 10.57
CA ALA A 149 -9.83 -2.88 9.83
C ALA A 149 -9.36 -1.73 10.72
N THR A 150 -9.87 -1.65 11.96
CA THR A 150 -9.46 -0.66 12.96
C THR A 150 -7.98 -0.78 13.30
N GLU A 151 -7.48 -1.99 13.56
CA GLU A 151 -6.05 -2.24 13.83
C GLU A 151 -5.18 -1.78 12.65
N THR A 152 -5.54 -2.15 11.43
CA THR A 152 -4.81 -1.74 10.22
C THR A 152 -4.81 -0.22 10.07
N ALA A 153 -5.92 0.46 10.38
CA ALA A 153 -6.01 1.92 10.36
C ALA A 153 -5.11 2.56 11.42
N VAL A 154 -5.06 2.01 12.63
CA VAL A 154 -4.17 2.48 13.70
C VAL A 154 -2.72 2.32 13.28
N ILE A 155 -2.32 1.15 12.79
CA ILE A 155 -0.93 0.90 12.33
C ILE A 155 -0.55 1.87 11.21
N ASN A 156 -1.41 2.01 10.19
CA ASN A 156 -1.16 2.91 9.07
C ASN A 156 -1.02 4.37 9.52
N LYS A 157 -1.96 4.88 10.33
CA LYS A 157 -1.91 6.26 10.83
C LYS A 157 -0.68 6.51 11.70
N ARG A 158 -0.40 5.62 12.66
CA ARG A 158 0.77 5.73 13.56
C ARG A 158 2.08 5.71 12.77
N ALA A 159 2.14 4.97 11.65
CA ALA A 159 3.30 4.91 10.78
C ALA A 159 3.49 6.15 9.88
N GLY A 160 2.50 7.05 9.81
CA GLY A 160 2.51 8.21 8.92
C GLY A 160 1.82 7.98 7.56
N GLY A 161 1.07 6.88 7.41
CA GLY A 161 0.16 6.68 6.29
C GLY A 161 -1.11 7.54 6.40
N MET A 162 -1.90 7.57 5.34
CA MET A 162 -3.03 8.51 5.19
C MET A 162 -4.41 7.86 5.05
N GLY A 163 -4.51 6.53 5.11
CA GLY A 163 -5.81 5.90 4.92
C GLY A 163 -5.77 4.42 4.58
N LEU A 164 -6.96 3.86 4.46
CA LEU A 164 -7.22 2.55 3.88
C LEU A 164 -8.13 2.70 2.66
N ILE A 165 -8.09 1.70 1.78
CA ILE A 165 -9.18 1.39 0.83
C ILE A 165 -9.69 0.02 1.23
N LEU A 166 -10.98 -0.03 1.54
CA LEU A 166 -11.73 -1.22 1.86
C LEU A 166 -12.56 -1.64 0.64
N GLY A 167 -12.58 -2.93 0.37
CA GLY A 167 -13.45 -3.54 -0.63
C GLY A 167 -14.26 -4.62 0.06
N ARG A 168 -13.97 -5.87 -0.28
CA ARG A 168 -14.64 -7.07 0.27
C ARG A 168 -14.87 -7.05 1.79
N LYS A 169 -13.90 -6.58 2.59
CA LYS A 169 -14.01 -6.49 4.05
C LYS A 169 -15.23 -5.70 4.53
N ALA A 170 -15.63 -4.64 3.84
CA ALA A 170 -16.83 -3.87 4.16
C ALA A 170 -18.04 -4.29 3.32
N PHE A 171 -17.86 -4.51 2.02
CA PHE A 171 -18.98 -4.70 1.08
C PHE A 171 -19.51 -6.13 0.97
N GLN A 172 -18.86 -7.13 1.59
CA GLN A 172 -19.42 -8.49 1.71
C GLN A 172 -20.20 -8.71 3.01
N ARG A 173 -20.33 -7.68 3.85
CA ARG A 173 -21.07 -7.71 5.10
C ARG A 173 -22.50 -7.18 4.91
N PRO A 174 -23.44 -7.53 5.80
CA PRO A 174 -24.70 -6.80 5.91
C PRO A 174 -24.44 -5.29 5.97
N VAL A 175 -25.30 -4.50 5.33
CA VAL A 175 -25.07 -3.05 5.13
C VAL A 175 -24.69 -2.33 6.43
N LYS A 176 -25.40 -2.62 7.53
CA LYS A 176 -25.13 -2.03 8.85
C LYS A 176 -23.71 -2.33 9.34
N GLU A 177 -23.27 -3.58 9.25
CA GLU A 177 -21.92 -4.00 9.65
C GLU A 177 -20.86 -3.39 8.72
N GLY A 178 -21.12 -3.34 7.42
CA GLY A 178 -20.20 -2.71 6.45
C GLY A 178 -19.99 -1.21 6.73
N VAL A 179 -21.07 -0.49 7.07
CA VAL A 179 -21.01 0.92 7.47
C VAL A 179 -20.22 1.09 8.76
N GLU A 180 -20.45 0.23 9.75
CA GLU A 180 -19.71 0.25 11.02
C GLU A 180 -18.21 0.05 10.82
N ILE A 181 -17.82 -0.88 9.94
CA ILE A 181 -16.41 -1.09 9.57
C ILE A 181 -15.81 0.17 8.93
N ILE A 182 -16.53 0.83 8.02
CA ILE A 182 -16.04 2.06 7.38
C ILE A 182 -15.88 3.19 8.42
N ASN A 183 -16.87 3.38 9.28
CA ASN A 183 -16.85 4.41 10.32
C ASN A 183 -15.70 4.17 11.30
N SER A 184 -15.44 2.92 11.71
CA SER A 184 -14.34 2.61 12.61
C SER A 184 -12.96 3.04 12.07
N VAL A 185 -12.75 2.94 10.76
CA VAL A 185 -11.54 3.43 10.11
C VAL A 185 -11.52 4.96 10.11
N GLN A 186 -12.63 5.61 9.78
CA GLN A 186 -12.73 7.07 9.81
C GLN A 186 -12.46 7.63 11.21
N ASP A 187 -13.01 7.00 12.25
CA ASP A 187 -12.84 7.37 13.65
C ASP A 187 -11.37 7.33 14.05
N VAL A 188 -10.59 6.35 13.59
CA VAL A 188 -9.13 6.32 13.81
C VAL A 188 -8.44 7.55 13.24
N TYR A 189 -8.81 8.01 12.03
CA TYR A 189 -8.19 9.19 11.42
C TYR A 189 -8.67 10.51 12.06
N LEU A 190 -9.90 10.56 12.56
CA LEU A 190 -10.45 11.70 13.30
C LEU A 190 -10.00 11.77 14.77
N CYS A 191 -9.63 10.63 15.37
CA CYS A 191 -9.17 10.53 16.76
C CYS A 191 -7.82 11.22 16.94
N LYS A 192 -7.77 12.24 17.79
CA LYS A 192 -6.57 13.07 18.03
C LYS A 192 -5.52 12.34 18.86
N GLU A 193 -5.94 11.36 19.65
CA GLU A 193 -5.08 10.52 20.49
C GLU A 193 -4.22 9.54 19.67
N VAL A 194 -4.69 9.12 18.48
CA VAL A 194 -3.88 8.31 17.55
C VAL A 194 -2.95 9.25 16.77
N THR A 195 -1.79 9.55 17.34
CA THR A 195 -0.74 10.37 16.71
C THR A 195 0.20 9.55 15.84
N ILE A 196 1.02 10.20 15.01
CA ILE A 196 2.20 9.56 14.44
C ILE A 196 3.12 9.13 15.60
N ALA A 197 3.68 7.93 15.50
CA ALA A 197 4.57 7.32 16.48
C ALA A 197 6.04 7.65 16.20
#